data_AF-A0A2I1DZT2-F1
#
_entry.id   AF-A0A2I1DZT2-F1
#
_cell.length_a   1.000
_cell.length_b   1.000
_cell.length_c   1.000
_cell.angle_alpha   90.00
_cell.angle_beta   90.00
_cell.angle_gamma   90.00
#
_symmetry.space_group_name_H-M   'P 1'
#
loop_
_entity.id
_entity.type
_entity.pdbx_description
1 polymer ?
#
loop_
_entity_poly.entity_id
_entity_poly.type
_entity_poly.pdbx_seq_one_letter_code
_entity_poly.pdbx_strand_id
1 'polypeptide(L)'
;MTPYQRILEDLRKAHQSEYAVPYPKPYEDNMNFEEKFRLTNEAVERSKRIGDRILWLVNLFYLGQLLERQSKDNKQRSYYRQQLTEHFRIIVTRMFFLFEYLGVEQIMRTTQITPTMLREISQTEYQRLVTKALEIFNGVENWEGSDVTQ
;
A
#
# COMPACT_ATOMS: atom_id res chain seq x y z
N MET A 1 3.35 -18.01 11.31
CA MET A 1 2.39 -16.92 11.03
C MET A 1 2.24 -16.80 9.52
N THR A 2 1.02 -16.89 9.00
CA THR A 2 0.73 -16.84 7.55
C THR A 2 0.93 -15.43 6.98
N PRO A 3 1.10 -15.25 5.66
CA PRO A 3 1.16 -13.92 5.03
C PRO A 3 -0.02 -13.02 5.45
N TYR A 4 -1.25 -13.56 5.48
CA TYR A 4 -2.43 -12.84 5.95
C TYR A 4 -2.27 -12.31 7.38
N GLN A 5 -1.87 -13.18 8.32
CA GLN A 5 -1.72 -12.81 9.73
C GLN A 5 -0.65 -11.73 9.93
N ARG A 6 0.46 -11.81 9.20
CA ARG A 6 1.54 -10.80 9.26
C ARG A 6 1.08 -9.44 8.75
N ILE A 7 0.35 -9.41 7.64
CA ILE A 7 -0.21 -8.16 7.11
C ILE A 7 -1.20 -7.56 8.10
N LEU A 8 -2.12 -8.37 8.64
CA LEU A 8 -3.10 -7.90 9.62
C LEU A 8 -2.44 -7.31 10.87
N GLU A 9 -1.39 -7.93 11.38
CA GLU A 9 -0.64 -7.39 12.52
C GLU A 9 -0.03 -6.02 12.20
N ASP A 10 0.56 -5.86 11.01
CA ASP A 10 1.11 -4.57 10.56
C ASP A 10 0.03 -3.49 10.36
N LEU A 11 -1.18 -3.85 9.91
CA LEU A 11 -2.30 -2.90 9.84
C LEU A 11 -2.70 -2.40 11.24
N ARG A 12 -2.73 -3.30 12.23
CA ARG A 12 -3.12 -2.99 13.62
C ARG A 12 -2.13 -2.10 14.38
N LYS A 13 -0.87 -2.05 13.93
CA LYS A 13 0.17 -1.16 14.50
C LYS A 13 -0.11 0.34 14.29
N ALA A 14 -1.19 0.70 13.60
CA ALA A 14 -1.57 2.08 13.31
C ALA A 14 -1.72 2.99 14.54
N HIS A 15 -1.98 2.42 15.71
CA HIS A 15 -2.28 3.16 16.93
C HIS A 15 -1.09 3.28 17.91
N GLN A 16 0.07 2.70 17.60
CA GLN A 16 1.10 2.42 18.62
C GLN A 16 2.38 3.27 18.52
N SER A 17 2.56 4.12 17.50
CA SER A 17 3.84 4.79 17.28
C SER A 17 3.73 6.29 17.03
N GLU A 18 4.73 7.02 17.53
CA GLU A 18 5.04 8.42 17.28
C GLU A 18 4.98 8.78 15.79
N TYR A 19 4.79 10.07 15.53
CA TYR A 19 4.68 10.68 14.21
C TYR A 19 5.72 10.12 13.22
N ALA A 20 5.25 9.37 12.21
CA ALA A 20 6.10 8.83 11.15
C ALA A 20 6.08 9.78 9.96
N VAL A 21 7.23 10.39 9.64
CA VAL A 21 7.39 11.20 8.43
C VAL A 21 7.52 10.25 7.23
N PRO A 22 6.57 10.25 6.27
CA PRO A 22 6.68 9.39 5.11
C PRO A 22 7.78 9.90 4.16
N TYR A 23 8.39 8.98 3.41
CA TYR A 23 9.23 9.38 2.28
C TYR A 23 8.42 10.21 1.29
N PRO A 24 8.98 11.29 0.73
CA PRO A 24 8.26 12.13 -0.22
C PRO A 24 7.93 11.37 -1.51
N LYS A 25 6.96 11.88 -2.26
CA LYS A 25 6.66 11.40 -3.61
C LYS A 25 7.92 11.52 -4.49
N PRO A 26 8.19 10.56 -5.40
CA PRO A 26 9.32 10.64 -6.34
C PRO A 26 9.19 11.73 -7.43
N TYR A 27 8.10 12.50 -7.43
CA TYR A 27 7.73 13.45 -8.47
C TYR A 27 7.07 14.69 -7.87
N GLU A 28 7.06 15.77 -8.64
CA GLU A 28 6.36 17.00 -8.30
C GLU A 28 4.93 17.00 -8.86
N ASP A 29 4.02 17.71 -8.20
CA ASP A 29 2.60 17.68 -8.56
C ASP A 29 2.30 18.34 -9.92
N ASN A 30 3.16 19.25 -10.40
CA ASN A 30 3.04 19.95 -11.70
C ASN A 30 3.55 19.12 -12.90
N MET A 31 4.25 18.00 -12.67
CA MET A 31 4.77 17.13 -13.73
C MET A 31 3.64 16.44 -14.49
N ASN A 32 3.88 16.11 -15.75
CA ASN A 32 2.90 15.35 -16.52
C ASN A 32 2.86 13.88 -16.06
N PHE A 33 1.81 13.15 -16.43
CA PHE A 33 1.61 11.78 -15.96
C PHE A 33 2.74 10.82 -16.38
N GLU A 34 3.30 11.00 -17.58
CA GLU A 34 4.38 10.16 -18.10
C GLU A 34 5.65 10.30 -17.25
N GLU A 35 6.01 11.53 -16.91
CA GLU A 35 7.15 11.84 -16.04
C GLU A 35 6.94 11.27 -14.63
N LYS A 36 5.75 11.47 -14.05
CA LYS A 36 5.39 10.91 -12.74
C LYS A 36 5.51 9.40 -12.74
N PHE A 37 5.02 8.74 -13.79
CA PHE A 37 5.07 7.28 -13.93
C PHE A 37 6.51 6.78 -14.04
N ARG A 38 7.31 7.39 -14.93
CA ARG A 38 8.71 7.04 -15.13
C ARG A 38 9.51 7.19 -13.83
N LEU A 39 9.44 8.35 -13.17
CA LEU A 39 10.17 8.63 -11.93
C LEU A 39 9.77 7.69 -10.80
N THR A 40 8.47 7.42 -10.64
CA THR A 40 8.00 6.49 -9.62
C THR A 40 8.47 5.05 -9.88
N ASN A 41 8.42 4.61 -11.14
CA ASN A 41 8.88 3.28 -11.52
C ASN A 41 10.41 3.13 -11.32
N GLU A 42 11.19 4.15 -11.66
CA GLU A 42 12.63 4.20 -11.38
C GLU A 42 12.92 4.17 -9.87
N ALA A 43 12.11 4.85 -9.06
CA ALA A 43 12.24 4.87 -7.60
C ALA A 43 11.93 3.48 -6.99
N VAL A 44 10.89 2.79 -7.46
CA VAL A 44 10.63 1.39 -7.09
C VAL A 44 11.86 0.54 -7.39
N GLU A 45 12.36 0.57 -8.62
CA GLU A 45 13.48 -0.27 -9.03
C GLU A 45 14.76 0.05 -8.25
N ARG A 46 15.01 1.33 -7.95
CA ARG A 46 16.14 1.77 -7.12
C ARG A 46 16.04 1.25 -5.69
N SER A 47 14.90 1.49 -5.03
CA SER A 47 14.64 1.07 -3.65
C SER A 47 14.76 -0.46 -3.47
N LYS A 48 14.26 -1.23 -4.44
CA LYS A 48 14.44 -2.68 -4.51
C LYS A 48 15.92 -3.08 -4.60
N ARG A 49 16.71 -2.43 -5.46
CA ARG A 49 18.14 -2.75 -5.64
C ARG A 49 18.99 -2.45 -4.40
N ILE A 50 18.69 -1.38 -3.67
CA ILE A 50 19.42 -1.02 -2.45
C ILE A 50 18.95 -1.81 -1.22
N GLY A 51 17.88 -2.60 -1.33
CA GLY A 51 17.35 -3.40 -0.22
C GLY A 51 16.58 -2.61 0.83
N ASP A 52 16.21 -1.35 0.55
CA ASP A 52 15.39 -0.54 1.46
C ASP A 52 13.92 -0.94 1.31
N ARG A 53 13.47 -1.81 2.19
CA ARG A 53 12.11 -2.35 2.17
C ARG A 53 11.06 -1.25 2.34
N ILE A 54 11.21 -0.34 3.30
CA ILE A 54 10.17 0.65 3.58
C ILE A 54 10.05 1.61 2.40
N LEU A 55 11.18 2.11 1.89
CA LEU A 55 11.19 2.96 0.70
C LEU A 55 10.57 2.23 -0.50
N TRP A 56 10.83 0.93 -0.65
CA TRP A 56 10.21 0.14 -1.72
C TRP A 56 8.69 0.03 -1.58
N LEU A 57 8.18 -0.23 -0.38
CA LEU A 57 6.74 -0.28 -0.11
C LEU A 57 6.07 1.09 -0.37
N VAL A 58 6.71 2.18 0.04
CA VAL A 58 6.21 3.54 -0.20
C VAL A 58 6.17 3.87 -1.70
N ASN A 59 7.21 3.53 -2.46
CA ASN A 59 7.23 3.75 -3.90
C ASN A 59 6.18 2.90 -4.62
N LEU A 60 5.93 1.67 -4.17
CA LEU A 60 4.84 0.83 -4.68
C LEU A 60 3.46 1.45 -4.42
N PHE A 61 3.25 2.00 -3.23
CA PHE A 61 2.03 2.73 -2.88
C PHE A 61 1.82 3.94 -3.80
N TYR A 62 2.85 4.77 -3.99
CA TYR A 62 2.74 5.93 -4.88
C TYR A 62 2.51 5.55 -6.34
N LEU A 63 3.10 4.45 -6.83
CA LEU A 63 2.82 3.97 -8.18
C LEU A 63 1.36 3.51 -8.32
N GLY A 64 0.82 2.85 -7.30
CA GLY A 64 -0.57 2.41 -7.29
C GLY A 64 -1.54 3.59 -7.20
N GLN A 65 -1.22 4.59 -6.37
CA GLN A 65 -1.98 5.84 -6.29
C GLN A 65 -1.98 6.58 -7.63
N LEU A 66 -0.83 6.67 -8.30
CA LEU A 66 -0.73 7.30 -9.60
C LEU A 66 -1.64 6.60 -10.63
N LEU A 67 -1.60 5.27 -10.67
CA LEU A 67 -2.39 4.48 -11.61
C LEU A 67 -3.88 4.50 -11.30
N GLU A 68 -4.29 4.30 -10.05
CA GLU A 68 -5.68 4.07 -9.68
C GLU A 68 -6.44 5.36 -9.35
N ARG A 69 -5.76 6.44 -8.94
CA ARG A 69 -6.40 7.69 -8.50
C ARG A 69 -6.06 8.90 -9.35
N GLN A 70 -4.86 8.96 -9.94
CA GLN A 70 -4.41 10.15 -10.68
C GLN A 70 -4.48 9.99 -12.21
N SER A 71 -4.82 8.80 -12.71
CA SER A 71 -5.08 8.61 -14.15
C SER A 71 -6.31 9.43 -14.56
N LYS A 72 -6.21 10.13 -15.69
CA LYS A 72 -7.30 10.96 -16.22
C LYS A 72 -8.54 10.15 -16.62
N ASP A 73 -8.31 8.93 -17.12
CA ASP A 73 -9.34 8.02 -17.62
C ASP A 73 -8.85 6.56 -17.61
N ASN A 74 -9.79 5.65 -17.89
CA ASN A 74 -9.51 4.20 -17.96
C ASN A 74 -8.50 3.84 -19.06
N LYS A 75 -8.41 4.62 -20.14
CA LYS A 75 -7.51 4.37 -21.26
C LYS A 75 -6.07 4.66 -20.86
N GLN A 76 -5.82 5.79 -20.20
CA GLN A 76 -4.51 6.14 -19.64
C GLN A 76 -4.09 5.12 -18.57
N ARG A 77 -4.98 4.78 -17.64
CA ARG A 77 -4.71 3.75 -16.63
C ARG A 77 -4.32 2.41 -17.27
N SER A 78 -5.10 1.94 -18.25
CA SER A 78 -4.82 0.69 -18.97
C SER A 78 -3.47 0.75 -19.70
N TYR A 79 -3.17 1.85 -20.39
CA TYR A 79 -1.92 2.06 -21.11
C TYR A 79 -0.70 1.92 -20.19
N TYR A 80 -0.68 2.60 -19.04
CA TYR A 80 0.46 2.53 -18.13
C TYR A 80 0.51 1.21 -17.34
N ARG A 81 -0.63 0.64 -16.96
CA ARG A 81 -0.67 -0.71 -16.38
C ARG A 81 -0.04 -1.73 -17.34
N GLN A 82 -0.29 -1.61 -18.64
CA GLN A 82 0.26 -2.53 -19.65
C GLN A 82 1.79 -2.56 -19.69
N GLN A 83 2.46 -1.48 -19.26
CA GLN A 83 3.92 -1.40 -19.17
C GLN A 83 4.51 -2.16 -17.97
N LEU A 84 3.68 -2.49 -16.98
CA LEU A 84 4.08 -3.30 -15.83
C LEU A 84 3.88 -4.78 -16.11
N THR A 85 4.70 -5.65 -15.51
CA THR A 85 4.46 -7.10 -15.54
C THR A 85 3.18 -7.44 -14.77
N GLU A 86 2.52 -8.54 -15.10
CA GLU A 86 1.31 -8.98 -14.38
C GLU A 86 1.56 -9.12 -12.87
N HIS A 87 2.67 -9.74 -12.51
CA HIS A 87 3.11 -9.87 -11.12
C HIS A 87 3.15 -8.51 -10.41
N PHE A 88 3.72 -7.52 -11.07
CA PHE A 88 3.91 -6.20 -10.48
C PHE A 88 2.61 -5.38 -10.44
N ARG A 89 1.72 -5.53 -11.43
CA ARG A 89 0.37 -4.94 -11.42
C ARG A 89 -0.41 -5.36 -10.18
N ILE A 90 -0.40 -6.65 -9.85
CA ILE A 90 -1.12 -7.17 -8.67
C ILE A 90 -0.59 -6.52 -7.40
N ILE A 91 0.73 -6.48 -7.23
CA ILE A 91 1.38 -5.91 -6.04
C ILE A 91 1.03 -4.43 -5.89
N VAL A 92 1.20 -3.64 -6.95
CA VAL A 92 1.00 -2.19 -6.93
C VAL A 92 -0.46 -1.84 -6.64
N THR A 93 -1.41 -2.50 -7.32
CA THR A 93 -2.84 -2.30 -7.06
C THR A 93 -3.20 -2.72 -5.63
N ARG A 94 -2.71 -3.88 -5.16
CA ARG A 94 -3.03 -4.36 -3.82
C ARG A 94 -2.43 -3.47 -2.73
N MET A 95 -1.21 -2.98 -2.93
CA MET A 95 -0.52 -2.07 -2.02
C MET A 95 -1.31 -0.78 -1.83
N PHE A 96 -1.72 -0.14 -2.93
CA PHE A 96 -2.45 1.12 -2.86
C PHE A 96 -3.77 0.97 -2.10
N PHE A 97 -4.65 0.06 -2.52
CA PHE A 97 -5.96 -0.11 -1.89
C PHE A 97 -5.89 -0.65 -0.46
N LEU A 98 -4.82 -1.37 -0.08
CA LEU A 98 -4.65 -1.83 1.30
C LEU A 98 -4.37 -0.67 2.27
N PHE A 99 -3.63 0.34 1.82
CA PHE A 99 -3.24 1.49 2.65
C PHE A 99 -3.98 2.78 2.26
N GLU A 100 -4.94 2.75 1.33
CA GLU A 100 -5.64 3.94 0.83
C GLU A 100 -6.27 4.75 1.97
N TYR A 101 -6.92 4.07 2.91
CA TYR A 101 -7.55 4.71 4.07
C TYR A 101 -6.56 5.09 5.17
N LEU A 102 -5.52 4.27 5.37
CA LEU A 102 -4.58 4.43 6.48
C LEU A 102 -3.44 5.43 6.17
N GLY A 103 -3.21 5.72 4.89
CA GLY A 103 -2.15 6.62 4.44
C GLY A 103 -0.79 5.94 4.30
N VAL A 104 0.13 6.68 3.67
CA VAL A 104 1.52 6.26 3.47
C VAL A 104 2.31 6.21 4.78
N GLU A 105 1.89 7.03 5.75
CA GLU A 105 2.41 7.08 7.10
C GLU A 105 2.31 5.71 7.78
N GLN A 106 1.24 4.96 7.50
CA GLN A 106 1.08 3.63 8.05
C GLN A 106 2.09 2.63 7.50
N ILE A 107 2.52 2.78 6.25
CA ILE A 107 3.55 1.92 5.63
C ILE A 107 4.86 2.05 6.41
N MET A 108 5.20 3.25 6.89
CA MET A 108 6.40 3.52 7.68
C MET A 108 6.44 2.73 9.00
N ARG A 109 5.28 2.32 9.51
CA ARG A 109 5.14 1.57 10.78
C ARG A 109 5.15 0.05 10.59
N THR A 110 5.14 -0.41 9.34
CA THR A 110 5.08 -1.84 9.04
C THR A 110 6.41 -2.53 9.37
N THR A 111 6.33 -3.76 9.86
CA THR A 111 7.48 -4.54 10.35
C THR A 111 7.65 -5.85 9.61
N GLN A 112 6.60 -6.38 8.99
CA GLN A 112 6.60 -7.73 8.42
C GLN A 112 6.15 -7.78 6.95
N ILE A 113 5.30 -6.85 6.50
CA ILE A 113 4.76 -6.86 5.15
C ILE A 113 5.88 -6.82 4.11
N THR A 114 5.68 -7.60 3.05
CA THR A 114 6.52 -7.59 1.86
C THR A 114 5.65 -7.59 0.61
N PRO A 115 6.16 -7.11 -0.53
CA PRO A 115 5.43 -7.16 -1.79
C PRO A 115 5.00 -8.58 -2.19
N THR A 116 5.81 -9.59 -1.87
CA THR A 116 5.51 -11.01 -2.15
C THR A 116 4.27 -11.48 -1.39
N MET A 117 4.14 -11.12 -0.11
CA MET A 117 2.96 -11.51 0.69
C MET A 117 1.65 -11.00 0.07
N LEU A 118 1.65 -9.78 -0.49
CA LEU A 118 0.48 -9.23 -1.19
C LEU A 118 0.08 -10.04 -2.42
N ARG A 119 1.03 -10.76 -3.04
CA ARG A 119 0.78 -11.63 -4.19
C ARG A 119 0.36 -13.04 -3.77
N GLU A 120 0.83 -13.52 -2.62
CA GLU A 120 0.55 -14.88 -2.11
C GLU A 120 -0.85 -15.03 -1.49
N ILE A 121 -1.37 -13.99 -0.85
CA ILE A 121 -2.71 -14.03 -0.27
C ILE A 121 -3.79 -14.19 -1.35
N SER A 122 -4.82 -14.97 -1.04
CA SER A 122 -5.98 -15.14 -1.91
C SER A 122 -6.74 -13.82 -2.09
N GLN A 123 -7.60 -13.76 -3.10
CA GLN A 123 -8.46 -12.59 -3.31
C GLN A 123 -9.41 -12.36 -2.12
N THR A 124 -9.93 -13.43 -1.51
CA THR A 124 -10.80 -13.35 -0.34
C THR A 124 -10.07 -12.83 0.90
N GLU A 125 -8.84 -13.31 1.15
CA GLU A 125 -7.98 -12.79 2.23
C GLU A 125 -7.63 -11.32 2.02
N TYR A 126 -7.29 -10.95 0.78
CA TYR A 126 -7.01 -9.57 0.43
C TYR A 126 -8.21 -8.64 0.68
N GLN A 127 -9.41 -9.04 0.25
CA GLN A 127 -10.64 -8.28 0.51
C GLN A 127 -10.90 -8.10 2.01
N ARG A 128 -10.71 -9.15 2.80
CA ARG A 128 -10.83 -9.07 4.26
C ARG A 128 -9.84 -8.09 4.86
N LEU A 129 -8.59 -8.07 4.40
CA LEU A 129 -7.58 -7.11 4.88
C LEU A 129 -7.93 -5.66 4.54
N VAL A 130 -8.49 -5.41 3.34
CA VAL A 130 -8.97 -4.07 2.96
C VAL A 130 -10.14 -3.64 3.85
N THR A 131 -11.09 -4.53 4.13
CA THR A 131 -12.18 -4.27 5.09
C THR A 131 -11.62 -3.95 6.48
N LYS A 132 -10.63 -4.72 6.96
CA LYS A 132 -9.97 -4.46 8.24
C LYS A 132 -9.26 -3.10 8.26
N ALA A 133 -8.56 -2.73 7.19
CA ALA A 133 -7.94 -1.41 7.08
C ALA A 133 -8.97 -0.26 7.21
N LEU A 134 -10.15 -0.43 6.61
CA LEU A 134 -11.25 0.53 6.74
C LEU A 134 -11.86 0.55 8.16
N GLU A 135 -12.05 -0.60 8.80
CA GLU A 135 -12.52 -0.68 10.19
C GLU A 135 -11.55 0.00 11.17
N ILE A 136 -10.24 -0.21 10.97
CA ILE A 136 -9.16 0.45 11.72
C ILE A 136 -9.24 1.96 11.54
N PHE A 137 -9.35 2.43 10.30
CA PHE A 137 -9.46 3.85 9.99
C PHE A 137 -10.70 4.49 10.66
N ASN A 138 -11.82 3.77 10.68
CA ASN A 138 -13.06 4.24 11.31
C ASN A 138 -13.06 4.08 12.84
N GLY A 139 -12.03 3.48 13.46
CA GLY A 139 -11.96 3.25 14.91
C GLY A 139 -12.91 2.16 15.44
N VAL A 140 -13.46 1.31 14.55
CA VAL A 140 -14.49 0.30 14.89
C VAL A 140 -13.87 -0.99 15.44
N GLU A 141 -12.57 -1.23 15.20
CA GLU A 141 -11.89 -2.45 15.68
C GLU A 141 -11.78 -2.55 17.22
N ASN A 142 -12.06 -1.46 17.96
CA ASN A 142 -11.98 -1.41 19.42
C ASN A 142 -13.20 -2.02 20.17
N TRP A 143 -14.23 -2.53 19.47
CA TRP A 143 -15.53 -2.88 20.08
C TRP A 143 -15.81 -4.38 20.27
N GLU A 144 -14.91 -5.29 19.92
CA GLU A 144 -15.15 -6.75 20.12
C GLU A 144 -14.58 -7.31 21.44
N GLY A 145 -14.35 -6.47 22.47
CA GLY A 145 -13.62 -6.90 23.68
C GLY A 145 -14.11 -6.41 25.04
N SER A 146 -15.23 -5.68 25.13
CA SER A 146 -15.74 -5.18 26.41
C SER A 146 -17.24 -5.36 26.53
N ASP A 147 -17.69 -6.62 26.61
CA ASP A 147 -19.01 -6.96 27.16
C ASP A 147 -19.03 -8.40 27.68
N VAL A 148 -18.34 -8.60 28.83
CA VAL A 148 -18.58 -9.63 29.86
C VAL A 148 -17.77 -9.14 31.07
N THR A 149 -18.26 -8.79 32.26
CA THR A 149 -19.53 -9.01 32.96
C THR A 149 -19.50 -8.07 34.18
N GLN A 150 -20.61 -7.39 34.49
CA GLN A 150 -20.92 -6.98 35.87
C GLN A 150 -21.59 -8.15 36.58
#